data_AF-A0A251PDD3-F1
#
_entry.id   AF-A0A251PDD3-F1
#
_cell.length_a   1.000
_cell.length_b   1.000
_cell.length_c   1.000
_cell.angle_alpha   90.00
_cell.angle_beta   90.00
_cell.angle_gamma   90.00
#
_symmetry.space_group_name_H-M   'P 1'
#
loop_
_entity.id
_entity.type
_entity.pdbx_description
1 polymer ?
#
loop_
_entity_poly.entity_id
_entity_poly.type
_entity_poly.pdbx_seq_one_letter_code
_entity_poly.pdbx_strand_id
1 'polypeptide(L)'
;MVVSIAPYCLSFSQQTCNSNYISKHIALSKYRRDIRRGCLRRPQILPSTLGDAVGLRVFVLSDLHTDYTENMEWVKCLPTVRYKNDVLIVAGDVAETYKNFIVTMSLLKDRFEHVLYVPGNHDLWCRHEGEIYLDSHQKLKKLLDTCRGLGVQTSPMVLDGLGIIPLFSWYHESFDREEEITSIHVLPLEMACKDFKACKWSKELSNGDISLALYFDAMNEKNQSVIKEIQNTCNQIITFSHFVPRSG
;
A
#
# COMPACT_ATOMS: atom_id res chain seq x y z
N MET A 1 -8.89 41.34 -17.95
CA MET A 1 -7.88 41.25 -16.88
C MET A 1 -7.39 39.82 -16.84
N VAL A 2 -6.23 39.59 -17.45
CA VAL A 2 -5.58 38.28 -17.53
C VAL A 2 -4.44 38.34 -16.51
N VAL A 3 -4.47 37.48 -15.50
CA VAL A 3 -3.39 37.35 -14.51
C VAL A 3 -2.71 36.02 -14.76
N SER A 4 -1.56 36.08 -15.42
CA SER A 4 -0.63 34.96 -15.58
C SER A 4 0.04 34.63 -14.26
N ILE A 5 0.10 33.34 -13.91
CA ILE A 5 0.90 32.82 -12.81
C ILE A 5 2.08 32.06 -13.42
N ALA A 6 3.30 32.52 -13.11
CA ALA A 6 4.55 31.94 -13.57
C ALA A 6 4.93 30.70 -12.73
N PRO A 7 5.57 29.67 -13.33
CA PRO A 7 6.04 28.49 -12.60
C PRO A 7 7.42 28.75 -11.98
N TYR A 8 7.58 28.42 -10.70
CA TYR A 8 8.87 28.42 -10.02
C TYR A 8 9.66 27.15 -10.39
N CYS A 9 10.71 27.30 -11.19
CA CYS A 9 11.78 26.31 -11.36
C CYS A 9 12.83 26.53 -10.27
N LEU A 10 13.07 25.51 -9.42
CA LEU A 10 14.23 25.49 -8.52
C LEU A 10 15.42 24.93 -9.29
N SER A 11 16.35 25.81 -9.67
CA SER A 11 17.65 25.46 -10.22
C SER A 11 18.61 25.07 -9.08
N PHE A 12 19.18 23.87 -9.16
CA PHE A 12 20.30 23.47 -8.30
C PHE A 12 21.59 24.11 -8.83
N SER A 13 22.18 25.02 -8.04
CA SER A 13 23.50 25.59 -8.31
C SER A 13 24.60 24.55 -8.07
N GLN A 14 25.30 24.14 -9.12
CA GLN A 14 26.58 23.44 -8.99
C GLN A 14 27.67 24.48 -8.71
N GLN A 15 28.21 24.49 -7.49
CA GLN A 15 29.45 25.19 -7.21
C GLN A 15 30.63 24.41 -7.77
N THR A 16 31.34 25.06 -8.69
CA THR A 16 32.61 24.63 -9.26
C THR A 16 33.74 24.85 -8.26
N CYS A 17 34.63 23.85 -8.11
CA CYS A 17 35.96 24.07 -7.56
C CYS A 17 36.97 23.45 -8.53
N ASN A 18 37.86 24.31 -9.05
CA ASN A 18 38.83 24.00 -10.08
C ASN A 18 40.11 23.36 -9.51
N SER A 19 40.80 22.67 -10.43
CA SER A 19 42.26 22.54 -10.57
C SER A 19 42.95 21.34 -9.88
N ASN A 20 43.36 20.34 -10.67
CA ASN A 20 44.66 20.38 -11.36
C ASN A 20 44.88 19.13 -12.23
N TYR A 21 45.45 19.36 -13.42
CA TYR A 21 45.97 18.40 -14.39
C TYR A 21 47.05 17.48 -13.78
N ILE A 22 47.05 16.19 -14.15
CA ILE A 22 48.24 15.39 -14.56
C ILE A 22 47.76 14.11 -15.28
N SER A 23 48.56 13.71 -16.26
CA SER A 23 48.31 12.85 -17.41
C SER A 23 48.41 11.33 -17.15
N LYS A 24 47.65 10.56 -17.96
CA LYS A 24 47.82 9.18 -18.49
C LYS A 24 48.43 8.10 -17.59
N HIS A 25 47.70 7.00 -17.39
CA HIS A 25 48.08 5.65 -17.86
C HIS A 25 46.93 4.64 -17.66
N ILE A 26 46.70 3.82 -18.69
CA ILE A 26 45.73 2.71 -18.74
C ILE A 26 46.28 1.52 -17.94
N ALA A 27 45.47 0.95 -17.05
CA ALA A 27 45.60 -0.45 -16.62
C ALA A 27 44.26 -0.99 -16.12
N LEU A 28 43.71 -1.98 -16.85
CA LEU A 28 42.58 -2.81 -16.44
C LEU A 28 42.91 -3.59 -15.17
N SER A 29 42.13 -3.43 -14.10
CA SER A 29 42.09 -4.40 -13.01
C SER A 29 40.87 -4.18 -12.10
N LYS A 30 39.95 -5.15 -12.14
CA LYS A 30 39.02 -5.57 -11.06
C LYS A 30 38.02 -4.52 -10.53
N TYR A 31 36.87 -4.39 -11.22
CA TYR A 31 35.66 -3.82 -10.63
C TYR A 31 35.06 -4.80 -9.61
N ARG A 32 35.47 -4.71 -8.34
CA ARG A 32 34.60 -5.05 -7.21
C ARG A 32 33.59 -3.91 -7.10
N ARG A 33 32.30 -4.21 -7.21
CA ARG A 33 31.24 -3.24 -6.89
C ARG A 33 31.22 -3.07 -5.38
N ASP A 34 31.94 -2.07 -4.87
CA ASP A 34 31.73 -1.57 -3.53
C ASP A 34 30.36 -0.89 -3.48
N ILE A 35 29.36 -1.63 -3.02
CA ILE A 35 28.06 -1.09 -2.62
C ILE A 35 28.35 -0.17 -1.44
N ARG A 36 28.50 1.14 -1.69
CA ARG A 36 28.42 2.14 -0.64
C ARG A 36 27.07 1.95 0.04
N ARG A 37 27.07 1.45 1.28
CA ARG A 37 25.94 1.54 2.20
C ARG A 37 25.72 3.03 2.52
N GLY A 38 25.17 3.76 1.57
CA GLY A 38 24.56 5.05 1.85
C GLY A 38 23.39 4.77 2.76
N CYS A 39 23.56 5.01 4.05
CA CYS A 39 22.45 5.08 4.99
C CYS A 39 21.57 6.26 4.53
N LEU A 40 20.61 5.99 3.64
CA LEU A 40 19.53 6.90 3.33
C LEU A 40 18.71 7.02 4.62
N ARG A 41 19.09 7.93 5.51
CA ARG A 41 18.25 8.29 6.64
C ARG A 41 17.00 8.92 6.06
N ARG A 42 15.89 8.19 6.13
CA ARG A 42 14.56 8.72 5.85
C ARG A 42 14.41 10.00 6.69
N PRO A 43 14.07 11.15 6.09
CA PRO A 43 13.84 12.37 6.86
C PRO A 43 12.85 12.06 7.97
N GLN A 44 13.16 12.46 9.20
CA GLN A 44 12.18 12.35 10.26
C GLN A 44 10.99 13.23 9.86
N ILE A 45 9.82 12.62 9.73
CA ILE A 45 8.57 13.35 9.64
C ILE A 45 8.41 14.04 11.00
N LEU A 46 8.81 15.31 11.05
CA LEU A 46 8.61 16.13 12.23
C LEU A 46 7.11 16.19 12.50
N PRO A 47 6.64 15.86 13.72
CA PRO A 47 5.27 16.12 14.10
C PRO A 47 4.97 17.58 13.79
N SER A 48 3.79 17.85 13.21
CA SER A 48 3.34 19.24 13.06
C SER A 48 3.46 19.92 14.42
N THR A 49 4.17 21.05 14.47
CA THR A 49 4.34 21.86 15.68
C THR A 49 3.04 22.53 16.15
N LEU A 50 1.91 22.21 15.51
CA LEU A 50 0.58 22.51 16.00
C LEU A 50 0.29 21.51 17.13
N GLY A 51 0.51 21.95 18.38
CA GLY A 51 -0.01 21.28 19.56
C GLY A 51 -1.51 21.01 19.39
N ASP A 52 -1.94 19.85 19.87
CA ASP A 52 -3.33 19.36 19.89
C ASP A 52 -4.22 20.02 18.84
N ALA A 53 -3.98 19.69 17.56
CA ALA A 53 -4.94 20.03 16.53
C ALA A 53 -6.28 19.45 16.96
N VAL A 54 -7.23 20.33 17.29
CA VAL A 54 -8.60 19.99 17.67
C VAL A 54 -9.28 19.45 16.41
N GLY A 55 -9.10 18.16 16.13
CA GLY A 55 -9.63 17.52 14.94
C GLY A 55 -9.18 16.07 14.78
N LEU A 56 -9.99 15.31 14.06
CA LEU A 56 -9.73 13.91 13.72
C LEU A 56 -8.41 13.79 12.94
N ARG A 57 -7.45 13.00 13.44
CA ARG A 57 -6.22 12.68 12.71
C ARG A 57 -6.37 11.34 12.01
N VAL A 58 -6.01 11.32 10.73
CA VAL A 58 -6.02 10.10 9.91
C VAL A 58 -4.59 9.79 9.48
N PHE A 59 -4.12 8.61 9.88
CA PHE A 59 -2.84 8.04 9.45
C PHE A 59 -3.08 7.02 8.35
N VAL A 60 -2.09 6.85 7.48
CA VAL A 60 -2.14 5.89 6.38
C VAL A 60 -0.86 5.08 6.36
N LEU A 61 -0.99 3.76 6.28
CA LEU A 61 0.09 2.81 6.10
C LEU A 61 -0.30 1.81 5.01
N SER A 62 0.70 1.23 4.36
CA SER A 62 0.60 0.12 3.42
C SER A 62 1.89 -0.69 3.53
N ASP A 63 1.91 -1.91 2.99
CA ASP A 63 3.15 -2.67 2.80
C ASP A 63 3.92 -2.90 4.10
N LEU A 64 3.19 -3.27 5.16
CA LEU A 64 3.80 -3.60 6.44
C LEU A 64 4.63 -4.89 6.34
N HIS A 65 4.22 -5.86 5.52
CA HIS A 65 4.94 -7.12 5.28
C HIS A 65 5.51 -7.73 6.57
N THR A 66 4.64 -7.94 7.56
CA THR A 66 5.06 -8.31 8.93
C THR A 66 5.56 -9.75 9.08
N ASP A 67 5.69 -10.49 7.98
CA ASP A 67 6.48 -11.73 7.94
C ASP A 67 7.98 -11.47 8.04
N TYR A 68 8.43 -10.25 7.70
CA TYR A 68 9.76 -9.79 8.08
C TYR A 68 9.76 -9.43 9.57
N THR A 69 10.69 -10.05 10.31
CA THR A 69 10.76 -9.90 11.77
C THR A 69 10.96 -8.44 12.18
N GLU A 70 11.79 -7.70 11.44
CA GLU A 70 12.06 -6.29 11.67
C GLU A 70 10.80 -5.43 11.54
N ASN A 71 9.92 -5.74 10.59
CA ASN A 71 8.67 -5.01 10.39
C ASN A 71 7.66 -5.34 11.49
N MET A 72 7.58 -6.60 11.91
CA MET A 72 6.76 -7.00 13.06
C MET A 72 7.23 -6.31 14.35
N GLU A 73 8.55 -6.24 14.59
CA GLU A 73 9.09 -5.52 15.74
C GLU A 73 8.79 -4.02 15.66
N TRP A 74 8.84 -3.41 14.47
CA TRP A 74 8.41 -2.02 14.30
C TRP A 74 6.95 -1.80 14.70
N VAL A 75 6.03 -2.68 14.27
CA VAL A 75 4.61 -2.61 14.67
C VAL A 75 4.45 -2.76 16.18
N LYS A 76 5.16 -3.71 16.81
CA LYS A 76 5.14 -3.90 18.27
C LYS A 76 5.62 -2.65 19.03
N CYS A 77 6.61 -1.94 18.49
CA CYS A 77 7.17 -0.74 19.10
C CYS A 77 6.30 0.51 18.94
N LEU A 78 5.21 0.48 18.15
CA LEU A 78 4.30 1.61 18.04
C LEU A 78 3.72 1.97 19.43
N PRO A 79 3.72 3.26 19.82
CA PRO A 79 3.16 3.73 21.09
C PRO A 79 1.72 3.29 21.32
N THR A 80 1.42 2.84 22.53
CA THR A 80 0.08 2.36 22.93
C THR A 80 -0.88 3.45 23.37
N VAL A 81 -0.39 4.66 23.68
CA VAL A 81 -1.23 5.77 24.18
C VAL A 81 -1.38 6.89 23.15
N ARG A 82 -0.33 7.17 22.37
CA ARG A 82 -0.24 8.37 21.52
C ARG A 82 -1.34 8.48 20.46
N TYR A 83 -1.83 7.34 19.97
CA TYR A 83 -2.75 7.27 18.83
C TYR A 83 -4.14 6.73 19.18
N LYS A 84 -4.44 6.59 20.47
CA LYS A 84 -5.69 5.97 20.96
C LYS A 84 -6.97 6.69 20.56
N ASN A 85 -6.90 7.89 19.98
CA ASN A 85 -8.04 8.66 19.49
C ASN A 85 -7.99 8.89 17.97
N ASP A 86 -7.06 8.23 17.26
CA ASP A 86 -6.82 8.46 15.84
C ASP A 86 -7.37 7.34 14.96
N VAL A 87 -7.50 7.65 13.67
CA VAL A 87 -7.84 6.70 12.62
C VAL A 87 -6.56 6.21 11.93
N LEU A 88 -6.46 4.91 11.69
CA LEU A 88 -5.44 4.32 10.84
C LEU A 88 -6.09 3.64 9.63
N ILE A 89 -5.66 4.04 8.44
CA ILE A 89 -5.95 3.35 7.18
C ILE A 89 -4.78 2.42 6.86
N VAL A 90 -5.08 1.15 6.61
CA VAL A 90 -4.13 0.12 6.19
C VAL A 90 -4.47 -0.31 4.77
N ALA A 91 -3.73 0.22 3.80
CA ALA A 91 -3.99 0.10 2.37
C ALA A 91 -3.37 -1.17 1.74
N GLY A 92 -3.48 -2.31 2.41
CA GLY A 92 -3.02 -3.61 1.94
C GLY A 92 -1.58 -3.98 2.30
N ASP A 93 -1.24 -5.21 1.94
CA ASP A 93 0.08 -5.83 2.09
C ASP A 93 0.60 -5.83 3.54
N VAL A 94 -0.21 -6.40 4.42
CA VAL A 94 0.05 -6.46 5.87
C VAL A 94 0.91 -7.66 6.24
N ALA A 95 0.51 -8.85 5.78
CA ALA A 95 1.23 -10.09 6.02
C ALA A 95 0.77 -11.17 5.05
N GLU A 96 1.73 -11.92 4.52
CA GLU A 96 1.45 -13.15 3.79
C GLU A 96 0.92 -14.22 4.72
N THR A 97 1.43 -14.43 5.93
CA THR A 97 0.88 -15.50 6.79
C THR A 97 -0.31 -15.02 7.62
N TYR A 98 -1.36 -15.84 7.70
CA TYR A 98 -2.58 -15.55 8.43
C TYR A 98 -2.32 -15.31 9.92
N LYS A 99 -1.37 -16.05 10.49
CA LYS A 99 -0.94 -15.88 11.88
C LYS A 99 -0.37 -14.48 12.11
N ASN A 100 0.55 -14.03 11.25
CA ASN A 100 1.13 -12.69 11.38
C ASN A 100 0.10 -11.61 11.11
N PHE A 101 -0.80 -11.82 10.15
CA PHE A 101 -1.92 -10.91 9.90
C PHE A 101 -2.77 -10.65 11.15
N ILE A 102 -3.20 -11.71 11.86
CA ILE A 102 -3.99 -11.59 13.09
C ILE A 102 -3.22 -10.78 14.14
N VAL A 103 -1.95 -11.12 14.36
CA VAL A 103 -1.10 -10.44 15.36
C VAL A 103 -0.97 -8.97 15.02
N THR A 104 -0.65 -8.65 13.77
CA THR A 104 -0.49 -7.27 13.29
C THR A 104 -1.78 -6.47 13.42
N MET A 105 -2.91 -7.00 12.95
CA MET A 105 -4.20 -6.30 13.06
C MET A 105 -4.64 -6.09 14.51
N SER A 106 -4.40 -7.07 15.39
CA SER A 106 -4.69 -6.93 16.82
C SER A 106 -3.84 -5.84 17.47
N LEU A 107 -2.54 -5.77 17.13
CA LEU A 107 -1.64 -4.73 17.63
C LEU A 107 -2.06 -3.34 17.14
N LEU A 108 -2.42 -3.21 15.86
CA LEU A 108 -2.87 -1.93 15.30
C LEU A 108 -4.20 -1.50 15.94
N LYS A 109 -5.15 -2.42 16.09
CA LYS A 109 -6.44 -2.13 16.72
C LYS A 109 -6.31 -1.72 18.19
N ASP A 110 -5.34 -2.28 18.91
CA ASP A 110 -5.03 -1.83 20.27
C ASP A 110 -4.45 -0.41 20.27
N ARG A 111 -3.73 0.04 19.25
CA ARG A 111 -3.06 1.34 19.27
C ARG A 111 -3.89 2.51 18.74
N PHE A 112 -4.85 2.22 17.85
CA PHE A 112 -5.68 3.21 17.17
C PHE A 112 -7.16 2.98 17.47
N GLU A 113 -7.93 4.05 17.62
CA GLU A 113 -9.37 3.95 17.89
C GLU A 113 -10.12 3.32 16.72
N HIS A 114 -9.82 3.77 15.51
CA HIS A 114 -10.37 3.22 14.28
C HIS A 114 -9.26 2.67 13.41
N VAL A 115 -9.43 1.44 12.92
CA VAL A 115 -8.54 0.85 11.92
C VAL A 115 -9.39 0.43 10.75
N LEU A 116 -9.06 0.91 9.56
CA LEU A 116 -9.70 0.51 8.30
C LEU A 116 -8.70 -0.25 7.43
N TYR A 117 -9.18 -1.26 6.71
CA TYR A 117 -8.32 -2.15 5.92
C TYR A 117 -8.95 -2.51 4.57
N VAL A 118 -8.09 -2.60 3.56
CA VAL A 118 -8.34 -3.28 2.28
C VAL A 118 -7.22 -4.29 2.03
N PRO A 119 -7.51 -5.46 1.45
CA PRO A 119 -6.50 -6.45 1.13
C PRO A 119 -5.57 -5.99 0.00
N GLY A 120 -4.28 -6.27 0.14
CA GLY A 120 -3.33 -6.27 -0.96
C GLY A 120 -3.14 -7.67 -1.56
N ASN A 121 -2.28 -7.79 -2.57
CA ASN A 121 -1.98 -9.08 -3.19
C ASN A 121 -1.21 -10.00 -2.26
N HIS A 122 -0.25 -9.46 -1.50
CA HIS A 122 0.58 -10.23 -0.60
C HIS A 122 -0.25 -10.90 0.50
N ASP A 123 -1.29 -10.21 0.98
CA ASP A 123 -2.23 -10.76 1.96
C ASP A 123 -2.94 -12.02 1.45
N LEU A 124 -3.07 -12.16 0.12
CA LEU A 124 -3.79 -13.27 -0.53
C LEU A 124 -2.87 -14.37 -1.08
N TRP A 125 -1.56 -14.27 -0.87
CA TRP A 125 -0.61 -15.33 -1.21
C TRP A 125 -0.84 -16.56 -0.34
N CYS A 126 -0.92 -17.75 -0.94
CA CYS A 126 -1.17 -19.01 -0.23
C CYS A 126 0.09 -19.88 -0.09
N ARG A 127 1.25 -19.47 -0.64
CA ARG A 127 2.45 -20.33 -0.73
C ARG A 127 3.08 -20.67 0.63
N HIS A 128 2.89 -19.86 1.66
CA HIS A 128 3.40 -20.11 3.02
C HIS A 128 2.32 -20.55 4.01
N GLU A 129 1.09 -20.79 3.55
CA GLU A 129 -0.04 -21.26 4.36
C GLU A 129 -0.19 -22.79 4.37
N GLY A 130 0.63 -23.50 3.60
CA GLY A 130 0.44 -24.93 3.35
C GLY A 130 -0.93 -25.22 2.71
N GLU A 131 -1.62 -26.25 3.20
CA GLU A 131 -2.96 -26.66 2.74
C GLU A 131 -4.08 -26.16 3.66
N ILE A 132 -3.82 -25.12 4.47
CA ILE A 132 -4.83 -24.53 5.38
C ILE A 132 -5.97 -23.88 4.59
N TYR A 133 -5.64 -23.29 3.44
CA TYR A 133 -6.59 -22.67 2.53
C TYR A 133 -6.56 -23.40 1.18
N LEU A 134 -7.75 -23.69 0.66
CA LEU A 134 -7.93 -24.25 -0.67
C LEU A 134 -7.48 -23.25 -1.75
N ASP A 135 -7.84 -21.98 -1.57
CA ASP A 135 -7.55 -20.89 -2.49
C ASP A 135 -7.46 -19.51 -1.79
N SER A 136 -7.01 -18.51 -2.54
CA SER A 136 -6.89 -17.11 -2.14
C SER A 136 -8.24 -16.46 -1.84
N HIS A 137 -9.33 -16.96 -2.42
CA HIS A 137 -10.68 -16.49 -2.14
C HIS A 137 -11.14 -16.89 -0.72
N GLN A 138 -10.92 -18.15 -0.33
CA GLN A 138 -11.17 -18.64 1.02
C GLN A 138 -10.33 -17.87 2.05
N LYS A 139 -9.06 -17.61 1.70
CA LYS A 139 -8.17 -16.80 2.54
C LYS A 139 -8.68 -15.37 2.70
N LEU A 140 -9.06 -14.70 1.61
CA LEU A 140 -9.68 -13.37 1.64
C LEU A 140 -10.87 -13.33 2.61
N LYS A 141 -11.79 -14.29 2.48
CA LYS A 141 -12.95 -14.38 3.39
C LYS A 141 -12.51 -14.50 4.84
N LYS A 142 -11.50 -15.33 5.13
CA LYS A 142 -10.98 -15.52 6.48
C LYS A 142 -10.32 -14.26 7.06
N LEU A 143 -9.60 -13.49 6.23
CA LEU A 143 -9.05 -12.20 6.63
C LEU A 143 -10.16 -11.20 6.97
N LEU A 144 -11.18 -11.06 6.12
CA LEU A 144 -12.31 -10.16 6.37
C LEU A 144 -13.11 -10.56 7.63
N ASP A 145 -13.33 -11.87 7.84
CA ASP A 145 -13.98 -12.39 9.05
C ASP A 145 -13.15 -12.07 10.31
N THR A 146 -11.82 -12.11 10.19
CA THR A 146 -10.88 -11.74 11.27
C THR A 146 -10.94 -10.24 11.57
N CYS A 147 -10.91 -9.39 10.54
CA CYS A 147 -11.07 -7.95 10.70
C CYS A 147 -12.36 -7.62 11.44
N ARG A 148 -13.48 -8.24 11.04
CA ARG A 148 -14.77 -8.09 11.72
C ARG A 148 -14.69 -8.49 13.20
N GLY A 149 -14.08 -9.62 13.51
CA GLY A 149 -13.92 -10.11 14.89
C GLY A 149 -13.03 -9.22 15.76
N LEU A 150 -12.05 -8.54 15.16
CA LEU A 150 -11.17 -7.58 15.84
C LEU A 150 -11.75 -6.16 15.89
N GLY A 151 -12.85 -5.87 15.20
CA GLY A 151 -13.38 -4.50 15.05
C GLY A 151 -12.59 -3.62 14.07
N VAL A 152 -11.78 -4.22 13.19
CA VAL A 152 -11.17 -3.54 12.05
C VAL A 152 -12.20 -3.40 10.94
N GLN A 153 -12.40 -2.19 10.44
CA GLN A 153 -13.43 -1.88 9.46
C GLN A 153 -12.95 -2.18 8.04
N THR A 154 -13.80 -2.80 7.24
CA THR A 154 -13.55 -3.09 5.82
C THR A 154 -14.73 -2.64 4.94
N SER A 155 -15.53 -1.71 5.46
CA SER A 155 -16.72 -1.14 4.83
C SER A 155 -16.72 0.38 5.05
N PRO A 156 -17.46 1.15 4.22
CA PRO A 156 -17.53 2.59 4.35
C PRO A 156 -18.08 3.04 5.71
N MET A 157 -17.58 4.16 6.22
CA MET A 157 -18.03 4.74 7.48
C MET A 157 -17.90 6.28 7.47
N VAL A 158 -18.58 6.93 8.41
CA VAL A 158 -18.48 8.37 8.67
C VAL A 158 -17.95 8.59 10.08
N LEU A 159 -16.94 9.45 10.22
CA LEU A 159 -16.36 9.87 11.49
C LEU A 159 -16.25 11.39 11.52
N ASP A 160 -16.91 12.06 12.47
CA ASP A 160 -16.87 13.52 12.60
C ASP A 160 -17.13 14.29 11.29
N GLY A 161 -18.04 13.78 10.45
CA GLY A 161 -18.36 14.34 9.14
C GLY A 161 -17.40 13.99 7.99
N LEU A 162 -16.30 13.28 8.28
CA LEU A 162 -15.39 12.70 7.30
C LEU A 162 -15.92 11.34 6.83
N GLY A 163 -16.15 11.19 5.53
CA GLY A 163 -16.43 9.89 4.91
C GLY A 163 -15.15 9.12 4.65
N ILE A 164 -15.09 7.84 5.00
CA ILE A 164 -13.96 6.97 4.69
C ILE A 164 -14.48 5.72 3.99
N ILE A 165 -13.98 5.45 2.79
CA ILE A 165 -14.49 4.43 1.87
C ILE A 165 -13.36 3.47 1.47
N PRO A 166 -13.27 2.30 2.11
CA PRO A 166 -12.44 1.19 1.64
C PRO A 166 -12.99 0.66 0.31
N LEU A 167 -12.13 0.54 -0.70
CA LEU A 167 -12.45 0.01 -2.01
C LEU A 167 -11.61 -1.24 -2.28
N PHE A 168 -12.29 -2.35 -2.52
CA PHE A 168 -11.68 -3.61 -2.91
C PHE A 168 -11.38 -3.58 -4.40
N SER A 169 -10.13 -3.82 -4.77
CA SER A 169 -9.68 -3.75 -6.15
C SER A 169 -8.64 -4.84 -6.45
N TRP A 170 -8.48 -5.13 -7.73
CA TRP A 170 -7.42 -5.99 -8.26
C TRP A 170 -6.90 -5.41 -9.56
N TYR A 171 -5.64 -5.71 -9.90
CA TYR A 171 -5.04 -5.25 -11.16
C TYR A 171 -5.43 -6.17 -12.33
N HIS A 172 -5.27 -5.66 -13.54
CA HIS A 172 -5.38 -6.44 -14.77
C HIS A 172 -4.35 -5.91 -15.78
N GLU A 173 -3.80 -6.78 -16.63
CA GLU A 173 -2.76 -6.39 -17.59
C GLU A 173 -3.21 -5.30 -18.57
N SER A 174 -4.49 -5.25 -18.94
CA SER A 174 -5.02 -4.18 -19.81
C SER A 174 -4.93 -2.79 -19.17
N PHE A 175 -4.60 -2.72 -17.86
CA PHE A 175 -4.33 -1.49 -17.15
C PHE A 175 -2.90 -0.98 -17.33
N ASP A 176 -2.02 -1.77 -17.95
CA ASP A 176 -0.76 -1.27 -18.49
C ASP A 176 -1.01 -0.71 -19.91
N ARG A 177 -0.50 0.50 -20.17
CA ARG A 177 -0.53 1.14 -21.50
C ARG A 177 0.87 1.62 -21.91
N GLU A 178 1.87 1.37 -21.09
CA GLU A 178 3.24 1.73 -21.40
C GLU A 178 3.71 0.90 -22.59
N GLU A 179 4.58 1.49 -23.41
CA GLU A 179 5.17 0.77 -24.53
C GLU A 179 6.11 -0.32 -24.03
N GLU A 180 6.10 -1.47 -24.70
CA GLU A 180 6.99 -2.57 -24.35
C GLU A 180 8.46 -2.14 -24.47
N ILE A 181 9.23 -2.37 -23.42
CA ILE A 181 10.66 -2.03 -23.41
C ILE A 181 11.42 -3.06 -24.25
N THR A 182 11.59 -2.75 -25.54
CA THR A 182 12.27 -3.63 -26.51
C THR A 182 13.80 -3.64 -26.39
N SER A 183 14.38 -2.71 -25.63
CA SER A 183 15.83 -2.52 -25.52
C SER A 183 16.53 -3.49 -24.55
N ILE A 184 15.76 -4.19 -23.71
CA ILE A 184 16.24 -5.19 -22.76
C ILE A 184 15.28 -6.37 -22.77
N HIS A 185 15.81 -7.59 -22.57
CA HIS A 185 14.96 -8.76 -22.44
C HIS A 185 14.25 -8.74 -21.07
N VAL A 186 12.99 -8.31 -21.07
CA VAL A 186 12.10 -8.38 -19.90
C VAL A 186 11.39 -9.73 -19.89
N LEU A 187 11.36 -10.40 -18.74
CA LEU A 187 10.60 -11.65 -18.60
C LEU A 187 9.10 -11.39 -18.72
N PRO A 188 8.31 -12.34 -19.25
CA PRO A 188 6.85 -12.24 -19.24
C PRO A 188 6.31 -12.00 -17.83
N LEU A 189 5.19 -11.28 -17.72
CA LEU A 189 4.61 -10.86 -16.45
C LEU A 189 4.31 -12.07 -15.55
N GLU A 190 3.84 -13.18 -16.11
CA GLU A 190 3.54 -14.41 -15.36
C GLU A 190 4.80 -15.06 -14.78
N MET A 191 5.97 -14.80 -15.37
CA MET A 191 7.25 -15.27 -14.86
C MET A 191 7.85 -14.33 -13.81
N ALA A 192 7.69 -13.02 -13.99
CA ALA A 192 8.27 -11.99 -13.13
C ALA A 192 7.41 -11.68 -11.90
N CYS A 193 6.09 -11.64 -12.06
CA CYS A 193 5.16 -11.32 -10.99
C CYS A 193 4.83 -12.55 -10.16
N LYS A 194 5.15 -12.49 -8.86
CA LYS A 194 4.97 -13.60 -7.93
C LYS A 194 3.49 -13.93 -7.70
N ASP A 195 2.60 -12.98 -7.88
CA ASP A 195 1.16 -13.12 -7.65
C ASP A 195 0.55 -14.26 -8.47
N PHE A 196 0.99 -14.42 -9.73
CA PHE A 196 0.51 -15.48 -10.62
C PHE A 196 0.79 -16.89 -10.10
N LYS A 197 1.80 -17.05 -9.25
CA LYS A 197 2.20 -18.35 -8.66
C LYS A 197 1.79 -18.47 -7.19
N ALA A 198 1.74 -17.34 -6.47
CA ALA A 198 1.51 -17.30 -5.04
C ALA A 198 0.02 -17.23 -4.70
N CYS A 199 -0.79 -16.52 -5.51
CA CYS A 199 -2.24 -16.58 -5.42
C CYS A 199 -2.75 -17.86 -6.09
N LYS A 200 -3.77 -18.47 -5.48
CA LYS A 200 -4.50 -19.61 -6.02
C LYS A 200 -5.94 -19.16 -6.20
N TRP A 201 -6.47 -19.19 -7.41
CA TRP A 201 -7.85 -18.78 -7.68
C TRP A 201 -8.68 -19.98 -8.15
N SER A 202 -10.00 -19.91 -7.97
CA SER A 202 -10.91 -20.92 -8.52
C SER A 202 -10.92 -20.85 -10.05
N LYS A 203 -11.49 -21.85 -10.74
CA LYS A 203 -11.45 -21.90 -12.21
C LYS A 203 -12.19 -20.73 -12.87
N GLU A 204 -13.08 -20.07 -12.15
CA GLU A 204 -13.88 -18.95 -12.60
C GLU A 204 -13.16 -17.59 -12.45
N LEU A 205 -12.02 -17.56 -11.74
CA LEU A 205 -11.25 -16.35 -11.45
C LEU A 205 -9.81 -16.52 -11.96
N SER A 206 -9.39 -15.62 -12.85
CA SER A 206 -8.08 -15.68 -13.50
C SER A 206 -7.37 -14.33 -13.47
N ASN A 207 -6.05 -14.35 -13.34
CA ASN A 207 -5.21 -13.16 -13.56
C ASN A 207 -5.03 -12.82 -15.05
N GLY A 208 -5.35 -13.76 -15.96
CA GLY A 208 -5.21 -13.59 -17.40
C GLY A 208 -6.42 -12.97 -18.09
N ASP A 209 -7.46 -12.59 -17.34
CA ASP A 209 -8.62 -11.87 -17.84
C ASP A 209 -9.20 -10.92 -16.77
N ILE A 210 -10.26 -10.19 -17.12
CA ILE A 210 -10.88 -9.18 -16.24
C ILE A 210 -11.70 -9.77 -15.08
N SER A 211 -11.82 -11.10 -14.96
CA SER A 211 -12.71 -11.74 -13.98
C SER A 211 -12.38 -11.37 -12.53
N LEU A 212 -11.09 -11.29 -12.18
CA LEU A 212 -10.67 -10.87 -10.84
C LEU A 212 -11.02 -9.40 -10.58
N ALA A 213 -10.74 -8.50 -11.53
CA ALA A 213 -11.09 -7.09 -11.38
C ALA A 213 -12.60 -6.91 -11.18
N LEU A 214 -13.43 -7.61 -11.97
CA LEU A 214 -14.90 -7.60 -11.83
C LEU A 214 -15.36 -8.23 -10.51
N TYR A 215 -14.70 -9.29 -10.04
CA TYR A 215 -15.03 -9.93 -8.77
C TYR A 215 -14.85 -8.96 -7.60
N PHE A 216 -13.70 -8.26 -7.53
CA PHE A 216 -13.44 -7.29 -6.47
C PHE A 216 -14.35 -6.05 -6.60
N ASP A 217 -14.65 -5.60 -7.82
CA ASP A 217 -15.61 -4.51 -8.06
C ASP A 217 -17.01 -4.87 -7.55
N ALA A 218 -17.50 -6.07 -7.87
CA ALA A 218 -18.78 -6.59 -7.37
C ALA A 218 -18.85 -6.68 -5.83
N MET A 219 -17.71 -6.82 -5.14
CA MET A 219 -17.70 -6.75 -3.67
C MET A 219 -18.02 -5.35 -3.15
N ASN A 220 -17.67 -4.30 -3.89
CA ASN A 220 -17.95 -2.91 -3.53
C ASN A 220 -19.43 -2.55 -3.72
N GLU A 221 -20.14 -3.24 -4.63
CA GLU A 221 -21.55 -2.98 -4.93
C GLU A 221 -22.44 -3.05 -3.69
N LYS A 222 -22.08 -3.92 -2.73
CA LYS A 222 -22.79 -4.08 -1.45
C LYS A 222 -22.86 -2.80 -0.62
N ASN A 223 -21.94 -1.86 -0.87
CA ASN A 223 -21.83 -0.60 -0.14
C ASN A 223 -22.39 0.60 -0.94
N GLN A 224 -22.98 0.40 -2.12
CA GLN A 224 -23.41 1.49 -3.02
C GLN A 224 -24.36 2.50 -2.38
N SER A 225 -25.33 2.05 -1.57
CA SER A 225 -26.24 2.95 -0.87
C SER A 225 -25.52 3.82 0.14
N VAL A 226 -24.65 3.22 0.95
CA VAL A 226 -23.85 3.91 1.98
C VAL A 226 -22.86 4.89 1.33
N ILE A 227 -22.22 4.50 0.22
CA ILE A 227 -21.33 5.38 -0.53
C ILE A 227 -22.09 6.61 -1.05
N LYS A 228 -23.28 6.43 -1.61
CA LYS A 228 -24.12 7.55 -2.07
C LYS A 228 -24.55 8.46 -0.92
N GLU A 229 -24.88 7.90 0.23
CA GLU A 229 -25.18 8.68 1.43
C GLU A 229 -23.97 9.52 1.84
N ILE A 230 -22.79 8.90 1.98
CA ILE A 230 -21.54 9.59 2.29
C ILE A 230 -21.26 10.72 1.30
N GLN A 231 -21.43 10.47 -0.01
CA GLN A 231 -21.24 11.47 -1.06
C GLN A 231 -22.20 12.66 -0.93
N ASN A 232 -23.40 12.45 -0.38
CA ASN A 232 -24.40 13.50 -0.18
C ASN A 232 -24.23 14.23 1.15
N THR A 233 -23.68 13.59 2.19
CA THR A 233 -23.64 14.13 3.56
C THR A 233 -22.27 14.65 3.98
N CYS A 234 -21.18 14.09 3.45
CA CYS A 234 -19.82 14.40 3.86
C CYS A 234 -19.16 15.39 2.91
N ASN A 235 -18.62 16.48 3.46
CA ASN A 235 -17.87 17.47 2.68
C ASN A 235 -16.44 17.00 2.34
N GLN A 236 -15.91 16.05 3.10
CA GLN A 236 -14.59 15.46 2.89
C GLN A 236 -14.73 13.94 2.87
N ILE A 237 -14.08 13.31 1.88
CA ILE A 237 -14.14 11.86 1.67
C ILE A 237 -12.74 11.36 1.38
N ILE A 238 -12.33 10.31 2.08
CA ILE A 238 -11.12 9.54 1.79
C ILE A 238 -11.56 8.21 1.19
N THR A 239 -11.23 7.98 -0.07
CA THR A 239 -11.31 6.65 -0.69
C THR A 239 -9.92 6.02 -0.67
N PHE A 240 -9.83 4.71 -0.48
CA PHE A 240 -8.54 4.02 -0.57
C PHE A 240 -8.70 2.58 -1.07
N SER A 241 -7.67 2.13 -1.77
CA SER A 241 -7.56 0.78 -2.35
C SER A 241 -6.07 0.44 -2.42
N HIS A 242 -5.74 -0.85 -2.47
CA HIS A 242 -4.34 -1.26 -2.66
C HIS A 242 -3.91 -1.04 -4.12
N PHE A 243 -4.75 -1.45 -5.08
CA PHE A 243 -4.55 -1.15 -6.50
C PHE A 243 -5.36 0.05 -6.92
N VAL A 244 -4.69 1.06 -7.48
CA VAL A 244 -5.31 2.32 -7.88
C VAL A 244 -6.34 2.07 -9.01
N PRO A 245 -7.62 2.45 -8.84
CA PRO A 245 -8.60 2.36 -9.91
C PRO A 245 -8.23 3.32 -11.05
N ARG A 246 -8.35 2.87 -12.30
CA ARG A 246 -7.93 3.63 -13.49
C ARG A 246 -8.82 4.84 -13.81
N SER A 247 -9.97 4.95 -13.14
CA SER A 247 -10.91 6.08 -13.22
C SER A 247 -12.00 5.90 -12.16
N GLY A 248 -12.18 6.90 -11.30
CA GLY A 248 -13.36 7.05 -10.43
C GLY A 248 -14.38 8.00 -11.05
#